data_AF-A0A6N0BQT5-F1
#
_entry.id   AF-A0A6N0BQT5-F1
#
_cell.length_a   1.000
_cell.length_b   1.000
_cell.length_c   1.000
_cell.angle_alpha   90.00
_cell.angle_beta   90.00
_cell.angle_gamma   90.00
#
_symmetry.space_group_name_H-M   'P 1'
#
loop_
_entity.id
_entity.type
_entity.pdbx_description
1 polymer ?
#
loop_
_entity_poly.entity_id
_entity_poly.type
_entity_poly.pdbx_seq_one_letter_code
_entity_poly.pdbx_strand_id
1 'polypeptide(L)'
;MKYALALICSLLLATTARAENPRCIAEFEAESARIQREAMARAPAPGSDQETQRQFMAPIHAALEAAGAKARACEEASRPRPGSPAAQAATARAQQCTDTAQRELDQIKLPPRPSFEQQRAYREAETRILDARMDCLRRAR
;
A
#
# COMPACT_ATOMS: atom_id res chain seq x y z
N MET A 1 20.90 22.20 8.48
CA MET A 1 19.87 21.70 7.51
C MET A 1 20.13 20.25 7.05
N LYS A 2 20.52 19.32 7.95
CA LYS A 2 20.72 17.90 7.57
C LYS A 2 19.46 17.04 7.73
N TYR A 3 18.50 17.49 8.54
CA TYR A 3 17.30 16.72 8.90
C TYR A 3 16.12 16.92 7.93
N ALA A 4 16.06 18.04 7.21
CA ALA A 4 14.97 18.33 6.27
C ALA A 4 15.02 17.42 5.03
N LEU A 5 16.22 17.08 4.54
CA LEU A 5 16.39 16.21 3.37
C LEU A 5 16.00 14.76 3.67
N ALA A 6 16.32 14.28 4.89
CA ALA A 6 15.95 12.94 5.35
C ALA A 6 14.42 12.79 5.52
N LEU A 7 13.75 13.82 6.07
CA LEU A 7 12.30 13.84 6.21
C LEU A 7 11.57 13.84 4.86
N ILE A 8 12.05 14.64 3.89
CA ILE A 8 11.51 14.65 2.53
C ILE A 8 11.75 13.30 1.82
N CYS A 9 12.90 12.65 2.05
CA CYS A 9 13.19 11.31 1.51
C CYS A 9 12.23 10.26 2.06
N SER A 10 11.96 10.23 3.36
CA SER A 10 11.01 9.27 3.96
C SER A 10 9.58 9.46 3.42
N LEU A 11 9.18 10.71 3.14
CA LEU A 11 7.87 11.03 2.56
C LEU A 11 7.77 10.65 1.06
N LEU A 12 8.85 10.74 0.30
CA LEU A 12 8.89 10.32 -1.12
C LEU A 12 8.93 8.79 -1.27
N LEU A 13 9.63 8.09 -0.38
CA LEU A 13 9.62 6.62 -0.30
C LEU A 13 8.22 6.08 0.02
N ALA A 14 7.49 6.75 0.93
CA ALA A 14 6.14 6.36 1.34
C ALA A 14 5.07 6.54 0.25
N THR A 15 5.30 7.39 -0.76
CA THR A 15 4.30 7.69 -1.81
C THR A 15 4.54 6.96 -3.13
N THR A 16 5.75 6.44 -3.35
CA THR A 16 6.13 5.75 -4.59
C THR A 16 6.08 4.22 -4.50
N ALA A 17 6.15 3.66 -3.28
CA ALA A 17 6.03 2.22 -3.06
C ALA A 17 4.57 1.81 -2.82
N ARG A 18 3.85 1.51 -3.92
CA ARG A 18 2.69 0.58 -3.88
C ARG A 18 3.09 -0.90 -3.79
N ALA A 19 4.41 -1.12 -3.73
CA ALA A 19 5.17 -2.17 -3.07
C ALA A 19 4.47 -3.01 -1.96
N GLU A 20 3.64 -4.02 -2.22
CA GLU A 20 3.21 -5.00 -1.20
C GLU A 20 4.18 -6.20 -1.12
N ASN A 21 4.92 -6.48 -2.20
CA ASN A 21 5.88 -7.58 -2.24
C ASN A 21 7.24 -7.17 -1.64
N PRO A 22 7.72 -7.83 -0.55
CA PRO A 22 8.93 -7.41 0.16
C PRO A 22 10.20 -7.45 -0.71
N ARG A 23 10.27 -8.34 -1.71
CA ARG A 23 11.39 -8.38 -2.65
C ARG A 23 11.41 -7.13 -3.54
N CYS A 24 10.27 -6.77 -4.11
CA CYS A 24 10.16 -5.61 -4.99
C CYS A 24 10.41 -4.29 -4.23
N ILE A 25 10.00 -4.21 -2.96
CA ILE A 25 10.31 -3.09 -2.06
C ILE A 25 11.83 -3.01 -1.83
N ALA A 26 12.48 -4.11 -1.44
CA ALA A 26 13.91 -4.13 -1.15
C ALA A 26 14.76 -3.74 -2.37
N GLU A 27 14.37 -4.19 -3.58
CA GLU A 27 15.03 -3.79 -4.82
C GLU A 27 14.89 -2.29 -5.09
N PHE A 28 13.70 -1.71 -4.86
CA PHE A 28 13.48 -0.27 -5.01
C PHE A 28 14.28 0.55 -3.99
N GLU A 29 14.27 0.14 -2.72
CA GLU A 29 15.02 0.82 -1.65
C GLU A 29 16.53 0.82 -1.94
N ALA A 30 17.08 -0.32 -2.34
CA ALA A 30 18.49 -0.44 -2.71
C ALA A 30 18.87 0.50 -3.87
N GLU A 31 18.03 0.56 -4.90
CA GLU A 31 18.26 1.40 -6.08
C GLU A 31 18.09 2.90 -5.76
N SER A 32 17.06 3.25 -4.98
CA SER A 32 16.86 4.64 -4.52
C SER A 32 18.03 5.12 -3.68
N ALA A 33 18.56 4.27 -2.79
CA ALA A 33 19.73 4.58 -1.97
C ALA A 33 20.99 4.73 -2.84
N ARG A 34 21.14 3.94 -3.91
CA ARG A 34 22.23 4.10 -4.89
C ARG A 34 22.14 5.46 -5.59
N ILE A 35 20.98 5.80 -6.13
CA ILE A 35 20.73 7.08 -6.82
C ILE A 35 21.04 8.27 -5.88
N GLN A 36 20.61 8.18 -4.62
CA GLN A 36 20.85 9.23 -3.63
C GLN A 36 22.34 9.39 -3.31
N ARG A 37 23.10 8.31 -3.13
CA ARG A 37 24.56 8.39 -2.90
C ARG A 37 25.28 9.04 -4.08
N GLU A 38 24.90 8.68 -5.31
CA GLU A 38 25.47 9.26 -6.53
C GLU A 38 25.11 10.74 -6.67
N ALA A 39 23.87 11.11 -6.33
CA ALA A 39 23.43 12.50 -6.31
C ALA A 39 24.23 13.33 -5.28
N MET A 40 24.37 12.83 -4.04
CA MET A 40 25.11 13.52 -2.98
C MET A 40 26.58 13.74 -3.35
N ALA A 41 27.21 12.79 -4.03
CA ALA A 41 28.59 12.90 -4.49
C ALA A 41 28.79 14.01 -5.55
N ARG A 42 27.73 14.43 -6.23
CA ARG A 42 27.74 15.43 -7.30
C ARG A 42 26.91 16.66 -6.97
N ALA A 43 26.55 16.83 -5.70
CA ALA A 43 25.67 17.90 -5.27
C ALA A 43 26.27 19.28 -5.64
N PRO A 44 25.46 20.21 -6.17
CA PRO A 44 25.93 21.55 -6.47
C PRO A 44 26.32 22.29 -5.18
N ALA A 45 27.20 23.28 -5.32
CA ALA A 45 27.66 24.07 -4.19
C ALA A 45 26.48 24.78 -3.49
N PRO A 46 26.53 24.96 -2.16
CA PRO A 46 25.52 25.74 -1.44
C PRO A 46 25.38 27.15 -2.04
N GLY A 47 24.16 27.55 -2.39
CA GLY A 47 23.89 28.85 -3.01
C GLY A 47 23.99 28.89 -4.53
N SER A 48 24.16 27.74 -5.20
CA SER A 48 24.04 27.64 -6.67
C SER A 48 22.70 28.17 -7.16
N ASP A 49 22.70 28.78 -8.35
CA ASP A 49 21.50 29.35 -8.95
C ASP A 49 20.39 28.29 -9.19
N GLN A 50 19.16 28.78 -9.40
CA GLN A 50 17.99 27.93 -9.54
C GLN A 50 18.08 27.02 -10.77
N GLU A 51 18.73 27.46 -11.85
CA GLU A 51 18.87 26.68 -13.07
C GLU A 51 19.79 25.48 -12.85
N THR A 52 20.94 25.70 -12.20
CA THR A 52 21.89 24.67 -11.80
C THR A 52 21.22 23.64 -10.88
N GLN A 53 20.40 24.09 -9.92
CA GLN A 53 19.64 23.18 -9.07
C GLN A 53 18.62 22.35 -9.86
N ARG A 54 17.92 22.94 -10.84
CA ARG A 54 16.97 22.22 -11.70
C ARG A 54 17.66 21.19 -12.58
N GLN A 55 18.77 21.57 -13.21
CA GLN A 55 19.56 20.68 -14.06
C GLN A 55 20.15 19.51 -13.26
N PHE A 56 20.50 19.73 -12.00
CA PHE A 56 20.94 18.68 -11.08
C PHE A 56 19.79 17.75 -10.65
N MET A 57 18.63 18.30 -10.30
CA MET A 57 17.50 17.52 -9.79
C MET A 57 16.74 16.74 -10.87
N ALA A 58 16.65 17.25 -12.10
CA ALA A 58 15.94 16.61 -13.20
C ALA A 58 16.35 15.13 -13.45
N PRO A 59 17.65 14.79 -13.59
CA PRO A 59 18.07 13.40 -13.79
C PRO A 59 17.83 12.52 -12.55
N ILE A 60 17.91 13.08 -11.34
CA ILE A 60 17.63 12.35 -10.09
C ILE A 60 16.16 11.94 -10.04
N HIS A 61 15.26 12.88 -10.34
CA HIS A 61 13.84 12.62 -10.41
C HIS A 61 13.52 11.55 -11.46
N ALA A 62 14.07 11.67 -12.67
CA ALA A 62 13.88 10.68 -13.73
C ALA A 62 14.37 9.28 -13.31
N ALA A 63 15.50 9.18 -12.61
CA ALA A 63 16.03 7.92 -12.12
C ALA A 63 15.14 7.29 -11.03
N LEU A 64 14.63 8.10 -10.10
CA LEU A 64 13.71 7.62 -9.06
C LEU A 64 12.37 7.16 -9.66
N GLU A 65 11.83 7.88 -10.64
CA GLU A 65 10.64 7.47 -11.38
C GLU A 65 10.85 6.14 -12.12
N ALA A 66 12.01 5.97 -12.75
CA ALA A 66 12.36 4.71 -13.41
C ALA A 66 12.50 3.55 -12.41
N ALA A 67 13.09 3.79 -11.24
CA ALA A 67 13.16 2.80 -10.16
C ALA A 67 11.75 2.43 -9.65
N GLY A 68 10.86 3.42 -9.48
CA GLY A 68 9.48 3.18 -9.09
C GLY A 68 8.69 2.40 -10.15
N ALA A 69 8.93 2.68 -11.44
CA ALA A 69 8.32 1.92 -12.53
C ALA A 69 8.78 0.45 -12.54
N LYS A 70 10.07 0.18 -12.28
CA LYS A 70 10.60 -1.18 -12.14
C LYS A 70 9.96 -1.91 -10.95
N ALA A 71 9.80 -1.23 -9.81
CA ALA A 71 9.15 -1.80 -8.64
C ALA A 71 7.71 -2.25 -8.97
N ARG A 72 6.92 -1.37 -9.60
CA ARG A 72 5.56 -1.69 -10.06
C ARG A 72 5.52 -2.88 -11.03
N ALA A 73 6.45 -2.94 -11.98
CA ALA A 73 6.55 -4.06 -12.92
C ALA A 73 6.93 -5.37 -12.20
N CYS A 74 7.82 -5.31 -11.20
CA CYS A 74 8.15 -6.46 -10.34
C CYS A 74 6.92 -6.97 -9.59
N GLU A 75 6.10 -6.09 -9.04
CA GLU A 75 4.87 -6.47 -8.36
C GLU A 75 3.89 -7.14 -9.31
N GLU A 76 3.66 -6.54 -10.47
CA GLU A 76 2.74 -7.05 -11.47
C GLU A 76 3.18 -8.43 -11.96
N ALA A 77 4.48 -8.63 -12.18
CA ALA A 77 5.04 -9.94 -12.50
C ALA A 77 4.95 -10.96 -11.36
N SER A 78 4.92 -10.48 -10.10
CA SER A 78 4.82 -11.33 -8.92
C SER A 78 3.38 -11.70 -8.56
N ARG A 79 2.37 -11.08 -9.20
CA ARG A 79 0.97 -11.41 -8.96
C ARG A 79 0.67 -12.82 -9.48
N PRO A 80 -0.15 -13.60 -8.74
CA PRO A 80 -0.67 -14.87 -9.25
C PRO A 80 -1.34 -14.67 -10.60
N ARG A 81 -0.97 -15.48 -11.60
CA ARG A 81 -1.63 -15.43 -12.91
C ARG A 81 -3.13 -15.67 -12.75
N PRO A 82 -4.01 -14.93 -13.45
CA PRO A 82 -5.44 -15.21 -13.45
C PRO A 82 -5.71 -16.69 -13.76
N GLY A 83 -6.58 -17.32 -12.98
CA GLY A 83 -6.91 -18.74 -13.12
C GLY A 83 -5.85 -19.71 -12.62
N SER A 84 -4.68 -19.27 -12.14
CA SER A 84 -3.74 -20.15 -11.43
C SER A 84 -4.33 -20.69 -10.13
N PRO A 85 -3.88 -21.86 -9.63
CA PRO A 85 -4.35 -22.39 -8.34
C PRO A 85 -4.20 -21.39 -7.18
N ALA A 86 -3.13 -20.59 -7.16
CA ALA A 86 -2.93 -19.54 -6.17
C ALA A 86 -3.99 -18.42 -6.27
N ALA A 87 -4.31 -17.96 -7.49
CA ALA A 87 -5.37 -16.97 -7.71
C ALA A 87 -6.76 -17.51 -7.35
N GLN A 88 -7.03 -18.77 -7.68
CA GLN A 88 -8.28 -19.45 -7.31
C GLN A 88 -8.40 -19.60 -5.80
N ALA A 89 -7.33 -19.99 -5.11
CA ALA A 89 -7.31 -20.11 -3.65
C ALA A 89 -7.55 -18.75 -2.95
N ALA A 90 -6.96 -17.67 -3.45
CA ALA A 90 -7.21 -16.32 -2.93
C ALA A 90 -8.69 -15.91 -3.12
N THR A 91 -9.27 -16.21 -4.27
CA THR A 91 -10.69 -15.94 -4.56
C THR A 91 -11.61 -16.76 -3.66
N ALA A 92 -11.32 -18.05 -3.47
CA ALA A 92 -12.09 -18.92 -2.58
C ALA A 92 -12.05 -18.43 -1.13
N ARG A 93 -10.88 -17.98 -0.63
CA ARG A 93 -10.77 -17.37 0.71
C ARG A 93 -11.57 -16.08 0.82
N ALA A 94 -11.53 -15.22 -0.20
CA ALA A 94 -12.31 -13.99 -0.20
C ALA A 94 -13.84 -14.25 -0.20
N GLN A 95 -14.28 -15.27 -0.93
CA GLN A 95 -15.66 -15.75 -0.89
C GLN A 95 -16.02 -16.26 0.51
N GLN A 96 -15.18 -17.10 1.11
CA GLN A 96 -15.39 -17.59 2.48
C GLN A 96 -15.51 -16.46 3.52
N CYS A 97 -14.69 -15.40 3.42
CA CYS A 97 -14.81 -14.22 4.28
C CYS A 97 -16.18 -13.55 4.15
N THR A 98 -16.66 -13.41 2.91
CA THR A 98 -17.96 -12.77 2.63
C THR A 98 -19.12 -13.64 3.09
N ASP A 99 -19.09 -14.94 2.79
CA ASP A 99 -20.15 -15.87 3.15
C ASP A 99 -20.27 -16.02 4.68
N THR A 100 -19.15 -15.99 5.39
CA THR A 100 -19.15 -16.06 6.86
C THR A 100 -19.80 -14.82 7.46
N ALA A 101 -19.38 -13.62 7.01
CA ALA A 101 -19.98 -12.38 7.47
C ALA A 101 -21.48 -12.30 7.16
N GLN A 102 -21.90 -12.75 5.97
CA GLN A 102 -23.31 -12.80 5.61
C GLN A 102 -24.09 -13.74 6.54
N ARG A 103 -23.57 -14.94 6.80
CA ARG A 103 -24.21 -15.88 7.75
C ARG A 103 -24.33 -15.30 9.16
N GLU A 104 -23.33 -14.56 9.61
CA GLU A 104 -23.37 -13.91 10.94
C GLU A 104 -24.41 -12.80 10.99
N LEU A 105 -24.52 -11.97 9.93
CA LEU A 105 -25.56 -10.94 9.84
C LEU A 105 -26.96 -11.54 9.80
N ASP A 106 -27.17 -12.61 9.01
CA ASP A 106 -28.45 -13.31 8.89
C ASP A 106 -28.93 -13.94 10.21
N GLN A 107 -27.99 -14.22 11.13
CA GLN A 107 -28.30 -14.73 12.48
C GLN A 107 -28.80 -13.63 13.43
N ILE A 108 -28.49 -12.36 13.15
CA ILE A 108 -28.95 -11.25 13.99
C ILE A 108 -30.40 -10.92 13.62
N LYS A 109 -31.35 -11.43 14.42
CA LYS A 109 -32.77 -11.13 14.25
C LYS A 109 -33.19 -10.00 15.16
N LEU A 110 -33.68 -8.91 14.58
CA LEU A 110 -34.40 -7.88 15.32
C LEU A 110 -35.88 -8.27 15.44
N PRO A 111 -36.51 -8.06 16.61
CA PRO A 111 -37.95 -8.19 16.74
C PRO A 111 -38.66 -7.10 15.90
N PRO A 112 -39.94 -7.29 15.51
CA PRO A 112 -40.67 -6.34 14.67
C PRO A 112 -40.79 -4.91 15.22
N ARG A 113 -40.67 -4.75 16.55
CA ARG A 113 -40.65 -3.46 17.23
C ARG A 113 -39.48 -3.42 18.21
N PRO A 114 -38.26 -3.17 17.71
CA PRO A 114 -37.08 -3.22 18.55
C PRO A 114 -36.96 -1.96 19.39
N SER A 115 -36.57 -2.12 20.65
CA SER A 115 -36.23 -1.01 21.53
C SER A 115 -34.98 -0.27 21.05
N PHE A 116 -34.74 0.93 21.57
CA PHE A 116 -33.54 1.69 21.26
C PHE A 116 -32.26 0.89 21.57
N GLU A 117 -32.20 0.24 22.73
CA GLU A 117 -31.08 -0.62 23.14
C GLU A 117 -30.89 -1.80 22.16
N GLN A 118 -31.98 -2.42 21.68
CA GLN A 118 -31.89 -3.51 20.69
C GLN A 118 -31.38 -3.02 19.34
N GLN A 119 -31.82 -1.85 18.87
CA GLN A 119 -31.32 -1.24 17.63
C GLN A 119 -29.85 -0.82 17.75
N ARG A 120 -29.43 -0.35 18.93
CA ARG A 120 -28.03 -0.02 19.21
C ARG A 120 -27.18 -1.28 19.17
N ALA A 121 -27.58 -2.32 19.90
CA ALA A 121 -26.87 -3.60 19.94
C ALA A 121 -26.76 -4.25 18.54
N TYR A 122 -27.82 -4.16 17.72
CA TYR A 122 -27.77 -4.62 16.32
C TYR A 122 -26.70 -3.88 15.53
N ARG A 123 -26.69 -2.54 15.56
CA ARG A 123 -25.71 -1.73 14.83
C ARG A 123 -24.28 -2.00 15.28
N GLU A 124 -24.06 -2.15 16.59
CA GLU A 124 -22.74 -2.51 17.13
C GLU A 124 -22.30 -3.91 16.67
N ALA A 125 -23.22 -4.88 16.62
CA ALA A 125 -22.93 -6.22 16.10
C ALA A 125 -22.65 -6.21 14.59
N GLU A 126 -23.48 -5.54 13.80
CA GLU A 126 -23.31 -5.37 12.36
C GLU A 126 -21.95 -4.72 12.03
N THR A 127 -21.59 -3.64 12.74
CA THR A 127 -20.29 -2.97 12.56
C THR A 127 -19.13 -3.93 12.81
N ARG A 128 -19.16 -4.69 13.91
CA ARG A 128 -18.10 -5.67 14.21
C ARG A 128 -17.97 -6.75 13.14
N ILE A 129 -19.09 -7.26 12.62
CA ILE A 129 -19.07 -8.29 11.57
C ILE A 129 -18.48 -7.73 10.27
N LEU A 130 -18.86 -6.50 9.91
CA LEU A 130 -18.31 -5.84 8.72
C LEU A 130 -16.81 -5.53 8.87
N ASP A 131 -16.36 -5.10 10.04
CA ASP A 131 -14.93 -4.88 10.32
C ASP A 131 -14.15 -6.20 10.22
N ALA A 132 -14.67 -7.27 10.83
CA ALA A 132 -14.07 -8.61 10.75
C ALA A 132 -14.01 -9.13 9.31
N ARG A 133 -15.06 -8.89 8.50
CA ARG A 133 -15.08 -9.20 7.08
C ARG A 133 -13.96 -8.46 6.33
N MET A 134 -13.81 -7.17 6.58
CA MET A 134 -12.79 -6.34 5.92
C MET A 134 -11.38 -6.80 6.27
N ASP A 135 -11.14 -7.15 7.53
CA ASP A 135 -9.85 -7.70 7.96
C ASP A 135 -9.57 -9.07 7.34
N CYS A 136 -10.57 -9.95 7.24
CA CYS A 136 -10.45 -11.22 6.54
C CYS A 136 -10.09 -11.02 5.06
N LEU A 137 -10.79 -10.10 4.37
CA LEU A 137 -10.54 -9.78 2.96
C LEU A 137 -9.14 -9.21 2.71
N ARG A 138 -8.59 -8.43 3.64
CA ARG A 138 -7.21 -7.94 3.56
C ARG A 138 -6.18 -9.07 3.61
N ARG A 139 -6.44 -10.12 4.41
CA ARG A 139 -5.56 -11.28 4.56
C ARG A 139 -5.73 -12.35 3.48
N ALA A 140 -6.85 -12.32 2.76
CA ALA A 140 -7.17 -13.27 1.69
C ALA A 140 -6.50 -12.91 0.34
N ARG A 141 -5.99 -11.68 0.22
CA ARG A 141 -5.19 -11.20 -0.92
C ARG A 141 -3.74 -11.65 -0.77
#